data_AF-A0A8J7CK12-F1
#
_entry.id   AF-A0A8J7CK12-F1
#
_cell.length_a   1.000
_cell.length_b   1.000
_cell.length_c   1.000
_cell.angle_alpha   90.00
_cell.angle_beta   90.00
_cell.angle_gamma   90.00
#
_symmetry.space_group_name_H-M   'P 1'
#
loop_
_entity.id
_entity.type
_entity.pdbx_description
1 polymer ?
#
loop_
_entity_poly.entity_id
_entity_poly.type
_entity_poly.pdbx_seq_one_letter_code
_entity_poly.pdbx_strand_id
1 'polypeptide(L)'
;MNREFYDNEREIDLAEQKTLHKREKKIIAARSLVFLGGAASFAIGWDSGTHYCYIISAIMAMIFIRLINYHDYLKRRKNFLKSRLAVVNSYLARAKGTWRKRSNDGSIYLKNDRPQDE
;
A
#
# COMPACT_ATOMS: atom_id res chain seq x y z
N MET A 1 -20.14 9.42 -21.30
CA MET A 1 -19.39 8.90 -20.13
C MET A 1 -19.46 9.93 -19.02
N ASN A 2 -19.94 9.56 -17.83
CA ASN A 2 -20.17 10.53 -16.75
C ASN A 2 -18.84 10.89 -16.06
N ARG A 3 -18.22 11.99 -16.47
CA ARG A 3 -16.88 12.42 -16.00
C ARG A 3 -16.88 12.80 -14.52
N GLU A 4 -17.94 13.45 -14.05
CA GLU A 4 -18.09 13.87 -12.65
C GLU A 4 -18.05 12.67 -11.70
N PHE A 5 -18.66 11.55 -12.09
CA PHE A 5 -18.60 10.31 -11.33
C PHE A 5 -17.14 9.84 -11.11
N TYR A 6 -16.34 9.77 -12.17
CA TYR A 6 -14.95 9.31 -12.07
C TYR A 6 -14.02 10.29 -11.37
N ASP A 7 -14.28 11.60 -11.47
CA ASP A 7 -13.52 12.60 -10.71
C ASP A 7 -13.84 12.50 -9.21
N ASN A 8 -15.11 12.28 -8.81
CA ASN A 8 -15.49 12.04 -7.40
C ASN A 8 -14.88 10.74 -6.84
N GLU A 9 -14.96 9.64 -7.58
CA GLU A 9 -14.35 8.36 -7.20
C GLU A 9 -12.82 8.51 -6.99
N ARG A 10 -12.15 9.30 -7.83
CA ARG A 10 -10.73 9.61 -7.67
C ARG A 10 -10.45 10.37 -6.38
N GLU A 11 -11.29 11.34 -6.02
CA GLU A 11 -11.11 12.13 -4.79
C GLU A 11 -11.30 11.27 -3.53
N ILE A 12 -12.30 10.40 -3.51
CA ILE A 12 -12.53 9.44 -2.43
C ILE A 12 -11.32 8.51 -2.27
N ASP A 13 -10.83 7.94 -3.38
CA ASP A 13 -9.67 7.05 -3.38
C ASP A 13 -8.39 7.77 -2.89
N LEU A 14 -8.20 9.03 -3.27
CA LEU A 14 -7.06 9.84 -2.81
C LEU A 14 -7.15 10.16 -1.31
N ALA A 15 -8.35 10.43 -0.80
CA ALA A 15 -8.58 10.62 0.63
C ALA A 15 -8.28 9.33 1.40
N GLU A 16 -8.77 8.17 0.92
CA GLU A 16 -8.46 6.86 1.51
C GLU A 16 -6.94 6.61 1.54
N GLN A 17 -6.23 6.89 0.45
CA GLN A 17 -4.78 6.71 0.37
C GLN A 17 -4.03 7.51 1.45
N LYS A 18 -4.41 8.77 1.68
CA LYS A 18 -3.81 9.61 2.74
C LYS A 18 -4.05 9.01 4.13
N THR A 19 -5.25 8.48 4.39
CA THR A 19 -5.55 7.85 5.69
C THR A 19 -4.76 6.56 5.89
N LEU A 20 -4.63 5.73 4.85
CA LEU A 20 -3.85 4.50 4.87
C LEU A 20 -2.38 4.78 5.16
N HIS A 21 -1.82 5.83 4.55
CA HIS A 21 -0.42 6.19 4.78
C HIS A 21 -0.15 6.66 6.22
N LYS A 22 -1.08 7.41 6.84
CA LYS A 22 -0.98 7.75 8.26
C LYS A 22 -1.05 6.51 9.16
N ARG A 23 -1.94 5.56 8.86
CA ARG A 23 -2.06 4.29 9.61
C ARG A 23 -0.80 3.43 9.47
N GLU A 24 -0.24 3.33 8.27
CA GLU A 24 1.00 2.61 7.98
C GLU A 24 2.17 3.12 8.84
N LYS A 25 2.38 4.44 8.91
CA LYS A 25 3.42 5.04 9.76
C LYS A 25 3.24 4.69 11.25
N LYS A 26 2.01 4.77 11.76
CA LYS A 26 1.70 4.42 13.15
C LYS A 26 2.00 2.95 13.46
N ILE A 27 1.69 2.04 12.53
CA ILE A 27 1.91 0.60 12.72
C ILE A 27 3.39 0.26 12.69
N ILE A 28 4.15 0.88 11.79
CA ILE A 28 5.61 0.69 11.74
C ILE A 28 6.23 1.16 13.06
N ALA A 29 5.84 2.34 13.57
CA ALA A 29 6.31 2.83 14.86
C ALA A 29 5.92 1.90 16.02
N ALA A 30 4.66 1.47 16.07
CA ALA A 30 4.17 0.55 17.09
C ALA A 30 4.91 -0.80 17.07
N ARG A 31 5.20 -1.33 15.87
CA ARG A 31 5.96 -2.58 15.69
C ARG A 31 7.35 -2.45 16.29
N SER A 32 8.05 -1.35 16.03
CA SER A 32 9.39 -1.10 16.57
C SER A 32 9.36 -0.98 18.10
N LEU A 33 8.38 -0.27 18.66
CA LEU A 33 8.22 -0.11 20.10
C LEU A 33 7.92 -1.46 20.79
N VAL A 34 7.03 -2.27 20.23
CA VAL A 34 6.68 -3.58 20.78
C VAL A 34 7.88 -4.53 20.74
N PHE A 35 8.65 -4.51 19.65
CA PHE A 35 9.86 -5.32 19.55
C PHE A 35 10.90 -4.93 20.61
N LEU A 36 11.20 -3.63 20.73
CA LEU A 36 12.16 -3.13 21.70
C LEU A 36 11.72 -3.41 23.14
N GLY A 37 10.43 -3.19 23.46
CA GLY A 37 9.89 -3.48 24.79
C GLY A 37 9.90 -4.98 25.10
N GLY A 38 9.63 -5.83 24.11
CA GLY A 38 9.70 -7.28 24.27
C GLY A 38 11.13 -7.73 24.55
N ALA A 39 12.10 -7.24 23.75
CA ALA A 39 13.52 -7.53 23.94
C ALA A 39 14.04 -7.06 25.31
N ALA A 40 13.66 -5.85 25.75
CA ALA A 40 14.02 -5.34 27.06
C ALA A 40 13.42 -6.18 28.20
N SER A 41 12.12 -6.55 28.08
CA SER A 41 11.46 -7.39 29.07
C SER A 41 12.11 -8.77 29.17
N PHE A 42 12.53 -9.34 28.04
CA PHE A 42 13.26 -10.60 28.00
C PHE A 42 14.62 -10.49 28.68
N ALA A 43 15.39 -9.43 28.40
CA ALA A 43 16.70 -9.19 29.01
C ALA A 43 16.59 -9.00 30.53
N ILE A 44 15.58 -8.25 30.99
CA ILE A 44 15.30 -8.07 32.43
C ILE A 44 14.88 -9.40 33.06
N GLY A 45 14.07 -10.21 32.39
CA GLY A 45 13.67 -11.54 32.88
C GLY A 45 14.85 -12.50 33.02
N TRP A 46 15.84 -12.39 32.13
CA TRP A 46 17.09 -13.13 32.20
C TRP A 46 17.93 -12.76 33.42
N ASP A 47 18.10 -11.45 33.66
CA ASP A 47 18.96 -10.94 34.74
C ASP A 47 18.30 -11.09 36.13
N SER A 48 16.99 -10.83 36.23
CA SER A 48 16.26 -10.85 37.50
C SER A 48 15.71 -12.23 37.89
N GLY A 49 15.76 -13.23 36.99
CA GLY A 49 15.14 -14.55 37.19
C GLY A 49 13.60 -14.55 37.27
N THR A 50 12.97 -13.39 37.04
CA THR A 50 11.53 -13.21 37.25
C THR A 50 10.72 -13.83 36.12
N HIS A 51 9.94 -14.88 36.44
CA HIS A 51 9.11 -15.58 35.46
C HIS A 51 8.06 -14.68 34.78
N TYR A 52 7.54 -13.67 35.47
CA TYR A 52 6.57 -12.73 34.90
C TYR A 52 7.10 -11.95 33.70
N CYS A 53 8.40 -11.63 33.67
CA CYS A 53 9.02 -10.91 32.56
C CYS A 53 9.01 -11.71 31.25
N TYR A 54 9.18 -13.03 31.34
CA TYR A 54 9.07 -13.92 30.17
C TYR A 54 7.65 -13.98 29.62
N ILE A 55 6.63 -13.99 30.50
CA ILE A 55 5.22 -13.95 30.08
C ILE A 55 4.93 -12.63 29.34
N ILE A 56 5.38 -11.49 29.88
CA ILE A 56 5.22 -10.19 29.23
C ILE A 56 5.91 -10.17 27.86
N SER A 57 7.14 -10.69 27.77
CA SER A 57 7.86 -10.81 26.50
C SER A 57 7.09 -11.67 25.47
N ALA A 58 6.53 -12.81 25.90
CA ALA A 58 5.73 -13.67 25.04
C ALA A 58 4.46 -12.97 24.53
N ILE A 59 3.78 -12.19 25.39
CA ILE A 59 2.63 -11.37 25.00
C ILE A 59 3.05 -10.31 23.97
N MET A 60 4.16 -9.61 24.18
CA MET A 60 4.67 -8.64 23.21
C MET A 60 5.03 -9.29 21.87
N ALA A 61 5.59 -10.50 21.88
CA ALA A 61 5.85 -11.26 20.66
C ALA A 61 4.56 -11.59 19.89
N MET A 62 3.48 -12.00 20.58
CA MET A 62 2.18 -12.23 19.95
C MET A 62 1.61 -10.94 19.33
N ILE A 63 1.70 -9.82 20.05
CA ILE A 63 1.27 -8.51 19.54
C ILE A 63 2.09 -8.13 18.29
N PHE A 64 3.40 -8.33 18.33
CA PHE A 64 4.29 -8.05 17.20
C PHE A 64 3.91 -8.83 15.94
N ILE A 65 3.64 -10.14 16.06
CA ILE A 65 3.18 -10.98 14.93
C ILE A 65 1.86 -10.45 14.37
N ARG A 66 0.91 -10.09 15.23
CA ARG A 66 -0.37 -9.52 14.81
C ARG A 66 -0.18 -8.20 14.06
N LEU A 67 0.75 -7.35 14.51
CA LEU A 67 1.11 -6.10 13.82
C LEU A 67 1.71 -6.35 12.44
N ILE A 68 2.55 -7.38 12.27
CA ILE A 68 3.10 -7.77 10.96
C ILE A 68 1.97 -8.16 10.00
N ASN A 69 1.09 -9.06 10.43
CA ASN A 69 -0.03 -9.50 9.58
C ASN A 69 -0.96 -8.34 9.20
N TYR A 70 -1.20 -7.43 10.14
CA TYR A 70 -2.00 -6.23 9.88
C TYR A 70 -1.32 -5.27 8.90
N HIS A 71 0.01 -5.11 9.00
CA HIS A 71 0.78 -4.33 8.04
C HIS A 71 0.68 -4.91 6.62
N ASP A 72 0.81 -6.23 6.47
CA ASP A 72 0.68 -6.91 5.17
C ASP A 72 -0.71 -6.75 4.57
N TYR A 73 -1.75 -6.82 5.39
CA TYR A 73 -3.11 -6.52 4.96
C TYR A 73 -3.25 -5.10 4.40
N LEU A 74 -2.70 -4.09 5.10
CA LEU A 74 -2.73 -2.70 4.63
C LEU A 74 -1.91 -2.50 3.36
N LYS A 75 -0.77 -3.18 3.22
CA LYS A 75 0.05 -3.14 2.01
C LYS A 75 -0.73 -3.67 0.80
N ARG A 76 -1.45 -4.78 0.95
CA ARG A 76 -2.34 -5.32 -0.09
C ARG A 76 -3.43 -4.31 -0.47
N ARG A 77 -4.08 -3.70 0.52
CA ARG A 77 -5.12 -2.68 0.28
C ARG A 77 -4.58 -1.46 -0.46
N LYS A 78 -3.36 -1.01 -0.12
CA LYS A 78 -2.67 0.08 -0.82
C LYS A 78 -2.38 -0.27 -2.28
N ASN A 79 -1.95 -1.48 -2.56
CA ASN A 79 -1.71 -1.96 -3.92
C ASN A 79 -3.01 -1.99 -4.73
N PHE A 80 -4.09 -2.50 -4.14
CA PHE A 80 -5.41 -2.49 -4.78
C PHE A 80 -5.88 -1.08 -5.13
N LEU A 81 -5.79 -0.15 -4.17
CA LEU A 81 -6.18 1.25 -4.37
C LEU A 81 -5.34 1.95 -5.45
N LYS A 82 -4.03 1.65 -5.51
CA LYS A 82 -3.14 2.16 -6.56
C LYS A 82 -3.57 1.65 -7.94
N SER A 83 -3.91 0.36 -8.06
CA SER A 83 -4.39 -0.22 -9.32
C SER A 83 -5.73 0.38 -9.73
N ARG A 84 -6.68 0.53 -8.80
CA ARG A 84 -7.98 1.18 -9.05
C ARG A 84 -7.81 2.62 -9.55
N LEU A 85 -6.98 3.42 -8.87
CA LEU A 85 -6.66 4.78 -9.29
C LEU A 85 -6.04 4.82 -10.70
N ALA A 86 -5.16 3.87 -11.04
CA ALA A 86 -4.59 3.78 -12.38
C ALA A 86 -5.67 3.53 -13.46
N VAL A 87 -6.63 2.66 -13.17
CA VAL A 87 -7.76 2.37 -14.05
C VAL A 87 -8.66 3.60 -14.20
N VAL A 88 -9.08 4.23 -13.11
CA VAL A 88 -9.91 5.46 -13.13
C VAL A 88 -9.21 6.58 -13.91
N ASN A 89 -7.92 6.80 -13.68
CA ASN A 89 -7.13 7.78 -14.42
C ASN A 89 -7.07 7.44 -15.92
N SER A 90 -7.00 6.16 -16.29
CA SER A 90 -7.05 5.75 -17.69
C SER A 90 -8.40 6.07 -18.36
N TYR A 91 -9.52 5.92 -17.65
CA TYR A 91 -10.85 6.30 -18.15
C TYR A 91 -10.99 7.81 -18.27
N LEU A 92 -10.52 8.56 -17.28
CA LEU A 92 -10.48 10.02 -17.35
C LEU A 92 -9.61 10.54 -18.50
N ALA A 93 -8.47 9.89 -18.77
CA ALA A 93 -7.62 10.23 -19.91
C ALA A 93 -8.30 9.92 -21.26
N ARG A 94 -9.09 8.85 -21.33
CA ARG A 94 -9.94 8.55 -22.49
C ARG A 94 -11.01 9.63 -22.69
N ALA A 95 -11.68 10.03 -21.61
CA ALA A 95 -12.68 11.09 -21.62
C ALA A 95 -12.12 12.43 -22.12
N LYS A 96 -10.89 12.77 -21.71
CA LYS A 96 -10.23 14.03 -22.05
C LYS A 96 -9.50 14.01 -23.41
N GLY A 97 -9.49 12.87 -24.13
CA GLY A 97 -8.74 12.71 -25.37
C GLY A 97 -7.21 12.68 -25.20
N THR A 98 -6.70 12.84 -23.97
CA THR A 98 -5.26 12.88 -23.66
C THR A 98 -4.61 11.50 -23.74
N TRP A 99 -5.40 10.43 -23.79
CA TRP A 99 -4.91 9.06 -23.99
C TRP A 99 -4.09 8.87 -25.26
N ARG A 100 -4.32 9.70 -26.30
CA ARG A 100 -3.55 9.70 -27.55
C ARG A 100 -2.16 10.33 -27.41
N LYS A 101 -1.93 11.15 -26.38
CA LYS A 101 -0.62 11.77 -26.07
C LYS A 101 0.23 10.84 -25.20
N ARG A 102 0.36 9.56 -25.58
CA ARG A 102 1.26 8.62 -24.91
C ARG A 102 2.63 8.69 -25.61
N SER A 103 3.73 8.63 -24.85
CA SER A 103 5.08 8.81 -25.42
C SER A 103 5.47 7.73 -26.44
N ASN A 104 4.79 6.59 -26.41
CA ASN A 104 4.89 5.56 -27.41
C ASN A 104 3.64 5.63 -28.30
N ASP A 105 3.77 6.33 -29.42
CA ASP A 105 2.79 6.44 -30.52
C ASP A 105 2.66 5.11 -31.30
N GLY A 106 3.53 4.14 -31.01
CA GLY A 106 3.59 2.93 -31.83
C GLY A 106 4.07 3.21 -33.26
N SER A 107 4.59 4.41 -33.52
CA SER A 107 5.23 4.78 -34.78
C SER A 107 6.41 3.88 -35.13
N ILE A 108 7.09 3.31 -34.13
CA ILE A 108 8.08 2.25 -34.29
C ILE A 108 7.53 0.95 -34.90
N TYR A 109 6.22 0.73 -34.84
CA TYR A 109 5.53 -0.43 -35.43
C TYR A 109 4.87 -0.09 -36.78
N LEU A 110 4.80 1.20 -37.16
CA LEU A 110 4.36 1.61 -38.49
C LEU A 110 5.46 1.30 -39.50
N LYS A 111 5.34 0.15 -40.18
CA LYS A 111 6.17 -0.15 -41.35
C LYS A 111 5.55 0.53 -42.57
N ASN A 112 6.21 1.58 -43.08
CA ASN A 112 5.80 2.28 -44.31
C ASN A 112 5.67 1.33 -45.51
N ASP A 113 6.42 0.23 -45.55
CA ASP A 113 6.41 -0.73 -46.65
C ASP A 113 5.30 -1.79 -46.60
N ARG A 114 4.55 -1.93 -45.48
CA ARG A 114 3.50 -2.96 -45.35
C ARG A 114 2.31 -2.47 -44.53
N PRO A 115 1.43 -1.64 -45.13
CA PRO A 115 0.25 -1.13 -44.44
C PRO A 115 -0.87 -2.16 -44.27
N GLN A 116 -0.81 -3.33 -44.93
CA GLN A 116 -1.96 -4.25 -45.09
C GLN A 116 -1.66 -5.74 -44.78
N ASP A 117 -0.78 -6.07 -43.84
CA ASP A 117 -0.78 -7.44 -43.28
C ASP A 117 -1.97 -7.60 -42.28
N GLU A 118 -3.18 -7.25 -42.74
CA GLU A 118 -4.52 -7.50 -42.15
C GLU A 118 -5.04 -8.89 -42.53
#